data_AF-H2C8B6-F1
#
_entry.id   AF-H2C8B6-F1
#
_cell.length_a   1.000
_cell.length_b   1.000
_cell.length_c   1.000
_cell.angle_alpha   90.00
_cell.angle_beta   90.00
_cell.angle_gamma   90.00
#
_symmetry.space_group_name_H-M   'P 1'
#
loop_
_entity.id
_entity.type
_entity.pdbx_description
1 polymer ?
#
loop_
_entity_poly.entity_id
_entity_poly.type
_entity_poly.pdbx_seq_one_letter_code
_entity_poly.pdbx_strand_id
1 'polypeptide(L)'
;MDATIVYYDIVEVQLNNVKLYGVRYTNEEKVSLESTEMAESTLVPNKLVLVRTKNEIFFNVGKKMDYVFPSIVHIRRVGIPIEINNETVKTSFLDVPDEGLDFIGLDINFTPSMPLVILETNEGTRIISYASIHDVKPDKPAQSQSSQSKKRRKKHVKKARRKRKIKSKGSRKS
;
A
#
# COMPACT_ATOMS: atom_id res chain seq x y z
N MET A 1 30.10 -5.95 4.47
CA MET A 1 29.10 -6.43 5.44
C MET A 1 28.74 -7.84 5.06
N ASP A 2 28.85 -8.79 5.97
CA ASP A 2 28.53 -10.18 5.62
C ASP A 2 27.02 -10.37 5.52
N ALA A 3 26.59 -10.85 4.36
CA ALA A 3 25.20 -11.11 4.04
C ALA A 3 25.05 -12.53 3.49
N THR A 4 23.93 -13.15 3.83
CA THR A 4 23.46 -14.38 3.20
C THR A 4 22.39 -14.00 2.19
N ILE A 5 22.61 -14.33 0.92
CA ILE A 5 21.63 -14.14 -0.14
C ILE A 5 20.99 -15.48 -0.43
N VAL A 6 19.68 -15.56 -0.28
CA VAL A 6 18.88 -16.75 -0.61
C VAL A 6 18.07 -16.45 -1.85
N TYR A 7 18.17 -17.32 -2.84
CA TYR A 7 17.44 -17.21 -4.09
C TYR A 7 16.32 -18.23 -4.13
N TYR A 8 15.16 -17.78 -4.61
CA TYR A 8 14.01 -18.62 -4.87
C TYR A 8 13.52 -18.42 -6.29
N ASP A 9 13.17 -19.52 -6.95
CA ASP A 9 12.46 -19.51 -8.22
C ASP A 9 10.96 -19.28 -7.97
N ILE A 10 10.34 -18.45 -8.80
CA ILE A 10 8.91 -18.13 -8.70
C ILE A 10 8.10 -19.11 -9.54
N VAL A 11 7.15 -19.79 -8.90
CA VAL A 11 6.22 -20.73 -9.53
C VAL A 11 4.84 -20.10 -9.57
N GLU A 12 4.13 -20.22 -10.70
CA GLU A 12 2.77 -19.70 -10.82
C GLU A 12 1.75 -20.80 -10.56
N VAL A 13 0.77 -20.52 -9.71
CA VAL A 13 -0.35 -21.42 -9.43
C VAL A 13 -1.64 -20.67 -9.80
N GLN A 14 -2.32 -21.14 -10.84
CA GLN A 14 -3.57 -20.53 -11.31
C GLN A 14 -4.76 -21.17 -10.58
N LEU A 15 -5.56 -20.36 -9.90
CA LEU A 15 -6.80 -20.74 -9.21
C LEU A 15 -7.95 -19.88 -9.70
N ASN A 16 -8.66 -20.34 -10.74
CA ASN A 16 -9.72 -19.58 -11.41
C ASN A 16 -9.24 -18.17 -11.82
N ASN A 17 -9.81 -17.12 -11.23
CA ASN A 17 -9.51 -15.71 -11.51
C ASN A 17 -8.38 -15.13 -10.64
N VAL A 18 -7.74 -15.96 -9.81
CA VAL A 18 -6.63 -15.59 -8.95
C VAL A 18 -5.39 -16.35 -9.40
N LYS A 19 -4.29 -15.64 -9.62
CA LYS A 19 -2.97 -16.24 -9.83
C LYS A 19 -2.15 -16.05 -8.57
N LEU A 20 -1.72 -17.13 -7.95
CA LEU A 20 -0.81 -17.10 -6.81
C LEU A 20 0.62 -17.31 -7.29
N TYR A 21 1.57 -16.63 -6.66
CA TYR A 21 3.00 -16.79 -6.92
C TYR A 21 3.67 -17.51 -5.75
N GLY A 22 3.96 -18.78 -5.97
CA GLY A 22 4.72 -19.62 -5.07
C GLY A 22 6.23 -19.41 -5.22
N VAL A 23 6.99 -19.82 -4.21
CA VAL A 23 8.46 -19.83 -4.24
C VAL A 23 9.01 -21.22 -3.97
N ARG A 24 10.09 -21.54 -4.68
CA ARG A 24 10.88 -22.74 -4.48
C ARG A 24 12.33 -22.35 -4.23
N TYR A 25 12.92 -22.88 -3.17
CA TYR A 25 14.32 -22.64 -2.86
C TYR A 25 15.23 -23.13 -3.99
N THR A 26 16.21 -22.30 -4.36
CA THR A 26 17.18 -22.62 -5.42
C THR A 26 18.59 -22.75 -4.86
N ASN A 27 19.12 -21.67 -4.30
CA ASN A 27 20.50 -21.61 -3.80
C ASN A 27 20.67 -20.56 -2.70
N GLU A 28 21.73 -20.71 -1.92
CA GLU A 28 22.16 -19.78 -0.88
C GLU A 28 23.63 -19.44 -1.08
N GLU A 29 23.96 -18.17 -1.01
CA GLU A 29 25.33 -17.66 -1.17
C GLU A 29 25.68 -16.70 -0.04
N LYS A 30 26.92 -16.78 0.43
CA LYS A 30 27.47 -15.83 1.40
C LYS A 30 28.31 -14.81 0.66
N VAL A 31 27.88 -13.56 0.70
CA VAL A 31 28.51 -12.46 -0.03
C VAL A 31 28.83 -11.36 0.97
N SER A 32 30.01 -10.75 0.85
CA SER A 32 30.28 -9.50 1.58
C SER A 32 29.82 -8.33 0.70
N LEU A 33 28.77 -7.64 1.13
CA LEU A 33 28.23 -6.47 0.45
C LEU A 33 28.93 -5.20 0.91
N GLU A 34 29.15 -4.26 -0.02
CA GLU A 34 29.83 -2.98 0.28
C GLU A 34 28.90 -2.00 1.00
N SER A 35 27.58 -2.06 0.77
CA SER A 35 26.58 -1.18 1.38
C SER A 35 25.20 -1.84 1.53
N THR A 36 24.31 -1.23 2.32
CA THR A 36 22.89 -1.61 2.45
C THR A 36 22.09 -1.33 1.17
N GLU A 37 22.44 -0.27 0.43
CA GLU A 37 21.80 0.07 -0.85
C GLU A 37 21.98 -1.05 -1.90
N MET A 38 23.12 -1.73 -1.89
CA MET A 38 23.33 -2.92 -2.73
C MET A 38 22.40 -4.08 -2.32
N ALA A 39 22.13 -4.25 -1.03
CA ALA A 39 21.21 -5.28 -0.55
C ALA A 39 19.77 -5.04 -1.03
N GLU A 40 19.30 -3.79 -1.02
CA GLU A 40 17.98 -3.40 -1.52
C GLU A 40 17.85 -3.50 -3.04
N SER A 41 18.93 -3.19 -3.76
CA SER A 41 18.92 -3.16 -5.23
C SER A 41 19.24 -4.50 -5.89
N THR A 42 19.60 -5.54 -5.13
CA THR A 42 19.87 -6.87 -5.67
C THR A 42 18.58 -7.52 -6.17
N LEU A 43 18.31 -7.38 -7.47
CA LEU A 43 17.11 -7.86 -8.13
C LEU A 43 17.49 -8.79 -9.29
N VAL A 44 16.99 -10.01 -9.25
CA VAL A 44 17.19 -11.01 -10.30
C VAL A 44 15.85 -11.26 -11.00
N PRO A 45 15.76 -11.13 -12.33
CA PRO A 45 14.50 -11.32 -13.06
C PRO A 45 13.85 -12.67 -12.77
N ASN A 46 12.53 -12.66 -12.54
CA ASN A 46 11.72 -13.85 -12.23
C ASN A 46 12.14 -14.66 -11.00
N LYS A 47 12.96 -14.08 -10.12
CA LYS A 47 13.35 -14.69 -8.84
C LYS A 47 12.96 -13.80 -7.68
N LEU A 48 12.77 -14.43 -6.53
CA LEU A 48 12.81 -13.75 -5.25
C LEU A 48 14.24 -13.83 -4.71
N VAL A 49 14.77 -12.69 -4.29
CA VAL A 49 16.05 -12.60 -3.60
C VAL A 49 15.79 -12.12 -2.18
N LEU A 50 16.13 -12.96 -1.20
CA LEU A 50 16.09 -12.64 0.22
C LEU A 50 17.51 -12.37 0.69
N VAL A 51 17.82 -11.12 1.02
CA VAL A 51 19.14 -10.74 1.53
C VAL A 51 19.05 -10.62 3.05
N ARG A 52 19.64 -11.57 3.75
CA ARG A 52 19.72 -11.59 5.20
C ARG A 52 21.06 -11.04 5.66
N THR A 53 21.01 -9.93 6.35
CA THR A 53 22.17 -9.36 7.04
C THR A 53 22.03 -9.57 8.55
N LYS A 54 23.02 -9.13 9.33
CA LYS A 54 22.97 -9.26 10.80
C LYS A 54 21.81 -8.47 11.43
N ASN A 55 21.39 -7.37 10.81
CA ASN A 55 20.42 -6.44 11.39
C ASN A 55 19.09 -6.42 10.62
N GLU A 56 19.13 -6.65 9.31
CA GLU A 56 18.00 -6.41 8.41
C GLU A 56 17.82 -7.55 7.41
N ILE A 57 16.57 -7.76 6.97
CA ILE A 57 16.20 -8.69 5.91
C ILE A 57 15.56 -7.87 4.79
N PHE A 58 16.12 -7.95 3.60
CA PHE A 58 15.59 -7.32 2.41
C PHE A 58 14.88 -8.36 1.54
N PHE A 59 13.70 -7.99 1.04
CA PHE A 59 12.83 -8.85 0.27
C PHE A 59 12.63 -8.28 -1.14
N ASN A 60 13.41 -8.78 -2.11
CA ASN A 60 13.45 -8.21 -3.45
C ASN A 60 12.80 -9.15 -4.45
N VAL A 61 11.63 -8.76 -4.97
CA VAL A 61 10.87 -9.55 -5.94
C VAL A 61 11.19 -9.05 -7.35
N GLY A 62 11.86 -9.88 -8.14
CA GLY A 62 12.21 -9.55 -9.53
C GLY A 62 11.09 -9.79 -10.54
N LYS A 63 9.84 -9.79 -10.08
CA LYS A 63 8.65 -10.03 -10.89
C LYS A 63 7.56 -9.05 -10.48
N LYS A 64 6.86 -8.50 -11.48
CA LYS A 64 5.73 -7.60 -11.24
C LYS A 64 4.52 -8.44 -10.80
N MET A 65 3.93 -8.06 -9.68
CA MET A 65 2.71 -8.65 -9.12
C MET A 65 1.76 -7.52 -8.70
N ASP A 66 0.45 -7.75 -8.70
CA ASP A 66 -0.55 -6.79 -8.25
C ASP A 66 -0.46 -6.58 -6.74
N TYR A 67 -0.24 -7.66 -6.00
CA TYR A 67 -0.06 -7.63 -4.55
C TYR A 67 1.10 -8.51 -4.12
N VAL A 68 2.03 -7.92 -3.38
CA VAL A 68 3.19 -8.61 -2.78
C VAL A 68 2.98 -8.69 -1.28
N PHE A 69 3.16 -9.89 -0.72
CA PHE A 69 3.10 -10.08 0.72
C PHE A 69 4.35 -9.49 1.41
N PRO A 70 4.22 -8.98 2.64
CA PRO A 70 5.37 -8.50 3.41
C PRO A 70 6.33 -9.62 3.84
N SER A 71 5.88 -10.87 3.78
CA SER A 71 6.62 -12.08 4.14
C SER A 71 6.19 -13.24 3.24
N ILE A 72 7.03 -14.27 3.19
CA ILE A 72 6.66 -15.56 2.58
C ILE A 72 5.56 -16.18 3.46
N VAL A 73 4.40 -16.49 2.88
CA VAL A 73 3.23 -17.00 3.60
C VAL A 73 2.73 -18.30 3.01
N HIS A 74 2.27 -19.20 3.87
CA HIS A 74 1.64 -20.43 3.42
C HIS A 74 0.13 -20.20 3.29
N ILE A 75 -0.43 -20.38 2.09
CA ILE A 75 -1.85 -20.16 1.80
C ILE A 75 -2.53 -21.52 1.71
N ARG A 76 -3.55 -21.74 2.54
CA ARG A 76 -4.34 -22.98 2.56
C ARG A 76 -5.50 -22.91 1.58
N ARG A 77 -6.24 -21.80 1.63
CA ARG A 77 -7.49 -21.62 0.89
C ARG A 77 -7.64 -20.20 0.39
N VAL A 78 -8.29 -20.08 -0.76
CA VAL A 78 -8.69 -18.82 -1.37
C VAL A 78 -10.21 -18.75 -1.42
N GLY A 79 -10.79 -17.82 -0.70
CA GLY A 79 -12.20 -17.49 -0.71
C GLY A 79 -12.53 -16.47 -1.80
N ILE A 80 -13.33 -16.88 -2.78
CA ILE A 80 -13.86 -16.05 -3.86
C ILE A 80 -15.34 -15.75 -3.58
N PRO A 81 -15.74 -14.48 -3.49
CA PRO A 81 -17.15 -14.10 -3.42
C PRO A 81 -17.91 -14.58 -4.65
N ILE A 82 -19.02 -15.30 -4.44
CA ILE A 82 -19.95 -15.71 -5.51
C ILE A 82 -21.13 -14.74 -5.59
N GLU A 83 -21.65 -14.34 -4.43
CA GLU A 83 -22.85 -13.52 -4.32
C GLU A 83 -22.60 -12.43 -3.29
N ILE A 84 -22.82 -11.18 -3.69
CA ILE A 84 -22.69 -10.00 -2.84
C ILE A 84 -24.01 -9.25 -2.88
N ASN A 85 -24.76 -9.37 -1.79
CA ASN A 85 -25.98 -8.60 -1.56
C ASN A 85 -25.69 -7.55 -0.48
N ASN A 86 -26.59 -6.58 -0.31
CA ASN A 86 -26.41 -5.49 0.66
C ASN A 86 -26.17 -5.95 2.12
N GLU A 87 -26.60 -7.17 2.46
CA GLU A 87 -26.53 -7.72 3.82
C GLU A 87 -25.62 -8.94 3.96
N THR A 88 -25.33 -9.65 2.86
CA THR A 88 -24.63 -10.94 2.92
C THR A 88 -23.64 -11.11 1.77
N VAL A 89 -22.48 -11.65 2.11
CA VAL A 89 -21.47 -12.10 1.15
C VAL A 89 -21.37 -13.60 1.24
N LYS A 90 -21.68 -14.31 0.16
CA LYS A 90 -21.43 -15.75 0.06
C LYS A 90 -20.10 -15.97 -0.63
N THR A 91 -19.23 -16.73 0.02
CA THR A 91 -17.88 -17.01 -0.45
C THR A 91 -17.75 -18.50 -0.73
N SER A 92 -17.16 -18.86 -1.87
CA SER A 92 -16.67 -20.21 -2.12
C SER A 92 -15.18 -20.26 -1.86
N PHE A 93 -14.76 -21.26 -1.10
CA PHE A 93 -13.35 -21.52 -0.83
C PHE A 93 -12.83 -22.56 -1.80
N LEU A 94 -11.69 -22.23 -2.41
CA LEU A 94 -10.89 -23.12 -3.22
C LEU A 94 -9.66 -23.50 -2.41
N ASP A 95 -9.43 -24.81 -2.27
CA ASP A 95 -8.21 -25.32 -1.66
C ASP A 95 -7.02 -25.05 -2.59
N VAL A 96 -5.94 -24.54 -2.02
CA VAL A 96 -4.66 -24.41 -2.72
C VAL A 96 -4.00 -25.78 -2.68
N PRO A 97 -3.48 -26.30 -3.82
CA PRO A 97 -2.78 -27.57 -3.82
C PRO A 97 -1.58 -27.50 -2.86
N ASP A 98 -1.53 -28.43 -1.91
CA ASP A 98 -0.42 -28.53 -0.96
C ASP A 98 0.78 -29.23 -1.63
N GLU A 99 1.44 -28.49 -2.51
CA GLU A 99 2.70 -28.91 -3.15
C GLU A 99 3.93 -28.55 -2.27
N GLY A 100 3.72 -28.17 -1.00
CA GLY A 100 4.78 -27.65 -0.14
C GLY A 100 5.34 -26.30 -0.63
N LEU A 101 4.52 -25.54 -1.38
CA LEU A 101 4.87 -24.20 -1.85
C LEU A 101 4.43 -23.16 -0.82
N ASP A 102 5.31 -22.21 -0.56
CA ASP A 102 4.95 -20.96 0.10
C ASP A 102 4.78 -19.86 -0.92
N PHE A 103 3.98 -18.84 -0.61
CA PHE A 103 3.55 -17.80 -1.54
C PHE A 103 4.09 -16.42 -1.16
N ILE A 104 4.36 -15.60 -2.18
CA ILE A 104 4.99 -14.28 -2.03
C ILE A 104 4.14 -13.14 -2.57
N GLY A 105 3.12 -13.47 -3.35
CA GLY A 105 2.20 -12.50 -3.89
C GLY A 105 1.17 -13.18 -4.76
N LEU A 106 0.36 -12.33 -5.39
CA LEU A 106 -0.75 -12.75 -6.22
C LEU A 106 -1.18 -11.65 -7.18
N ASP A 107 -1.76 -12.09 -8.28
CA ASP A 107 -2.49 -11.26 -9.22
C ASP A 107 -3.97 -11.61 -9.14
N ILE A 108 -4.81 -10.58 -9.06
CA ILE A 108 -6.26 -10.73 -9.01
C ILE A 108 -6.85 -9.85 -10.10
N ASN A 109 -7.60 -10.48 -10.99
CA ASN A 109 -8.43 -9.72 -11.92
C ASN A 109 -9.77 -9.38 -11.26
N PHE A 110 -9.83 -8.24 -10.56
CA PHE A 110 -11.06 -7.81 -9.90
C PHE A 110 -12.15 -7.48 -10.92
N THR A 111 -13.34 -8.00 -10.66
CA THR A 111 -14.55 -7.67 -11.40
C THR A 111 -15.57 -7.04 -10.44
N PRO A 112 -16.62 -6.34 -10.94
CA PRO A 112 -17.68 -5.84 -10.07
C PRO A 112 -18.36 -6.93 -9.22
N SER A 113 -18.37 -8.18 -9.71
CA SER A 113 -18.86 -9.36 -8.99
C SER A 113 -17.86 -9.94 -7.98
N MET A 114 -16.57 -9.60 -8.10
CA MET A 114 -15.49 -10.08 -7.23
C MET A 114 -14.61 -8.88 -6.81
N PRO A 115 -15.10 -8.01 -5.90
CA PRO A 115 -14.40 -6.81 -5.43
C PRO A 115 -13.32 -7.10 -4.37
N LEU A 116 -13.33 -8.30 -3.80
CA LEU A 116 -12.40 -8.75 -2.79
C LEU A 116 -12.11 -10.25 -2.93
N VAL A 117 -10.99 -10.68 -2.38
CA VAL A 117 -10.57 -12.07 -2.23
C VAL A 117 -10.17 -12.28 -0.77
N ILE A 118 -10.58 -13.41 -0.20
CA ILE A 118 -10.23 -13.81 1.16
C ILE A 118 -9.14 -14.88 1.07
N LEU A 119 -8.08 -14.75 1.85
CA LEU A 119 -7.00 -15.73 1.91
C LEU A 119 -6.93 -16.28 3.33
N GLU A 120 -6.92 -17.61 3.45
CA GLU A 120 -6.60 -18.27 4.71
C GLU A 120 -5.13 -18.66 4.69
N THR A 121 -4.32 -17.95 5.46
CA THR A 121 -2.89 -18.23 5.60
C THR A 121 -2.59 -18.87 6.95
N ASN A 122 -1.36 -19.36 7.11
CA ASN A 122 -0.83 -19.80 8.40
C ASN A 122 -0.81 -18.69 9.47
N GLU A 123 -0.71 -17.43 9.07
CA GLU A 123 -0.73 -16.27 9.96
C GLU A 123 -2.15 -15.79 10.30
N GLY A 124 -3.18 -16.33 9.63
CA GLY A 124 -4.59 -16.00 9.83
C GLY A 124 -5.31 -15.65 8.53
N THR A 125 -6.51 -15.09 8.63
CA THR A 125 -7.31 -14.70 7.47
C THR A 125 -6.94 -13.29 7.02
N ARG A 126 -6.58 -13.12 5.75
CA ARG A 126 -6.33 -11.81 5.12
C ARG A 126 -7.37 -11.54 4.05
N ILE A 127 -7.84 -10.30 3.96
CA ILE A 127 -8.78 -9.86 2.94
C ILE A 127 -8.06 -8.87 2.03
N ILE A 128 -8.00 -9.19 0.74
CA ILE A 128 -7.41 -8.33 -0.28
C ILE A 128 -8.54 -7.78 -1.13
N SER A 129 -8.70 -6.46 -1.12
CA SER A 129 -9.72 -5.77 -1.90
C SER A 129 -9.09 -5.00 -3.05
N TYR A 130 -9.91 -4.62 -4.02
CA TYR A 130 -9.48 -3.70 -5.08
C TYR A 130 -8.80 -2.43 -4.54
N ALA A 131 -9.30 -1.88 -3.44
CA ALA A 131 -8.75 -0.69 -2.79
C ALA A 131 -7.38 -0.92 -2.13
N SER A 132 -7.04 -2.18 -1.83
CA SER A 132 -5.75 -2.55 -1.24
C SER A 132 -4.61 -2.54 -2.26
N ILE A 133 -4.92 -2.66 -3.56
CA ILE A 133 -3.95 -2.75 -4.65
C ILE A 133 -3.88 -1.44 -5.42
N HIS A 134 -5.04 -0.87 -5.74
CA HIS A 134 -5.13 0.46 -6.30
C HIS A 134 -5.35 1.39 -5.14
N ASP A 135 -4.26 1.97 -4.65
CA ASP A 135 -4.20 2.98 -3.61
C ASP A 135 -5.25 4.08 -3.89
N VAL A 136 -6.49 3.86 -3.44
CA VAL A 136 -7.60 4.79 -3.66
C VAL A 136 -7.27 5.93 -2.74
N LYS A 137 -6.67 6.99 -3.30
CA LYS A 137 -6.61 8.29 -2.64
C LYS A 137 -7.99 8.50 -2.05
N PRO A 138 -8.13 8.67 -0.71
CA PRO A 138 -9.43 8.82 -0.13
C PRO A 138 -10.13 9.93 -0.89
N ASP A 139 -11.35 9.67 -1.37
CA ASP A 139 -12.22 10.74 -1.80
C ASP A 139 -12.27 11.68 -0.61
N LYS A 140 -11.57 12.82 -0.73
CA LYS A 140 -11.73 13.92 0.21
C LYS A 140 -13.24 14.08 0.27
N PRO A 141 -13.89 13.91 1.43
CA PRO A 141 -15.33 14.02 1.51
C PRO A 141 -15.66 15.29 0.77
N ALA A 142 -16.46 15.17 -0.30
CA ALA A 142 -16.87 16.33 -1.08
C ALA A 142 -17.31 17.33 -0.03
N GLN A 143 -16.55 18.43 0.12
CA GLN A 143 -16.97 19.51 0.98
C GLN A 143 -18.39 19.75 0.54
N SER A 144 -19.33 19.50 1.45
CA SER A 144 -20.72 19.84 1.27
C SER A 144 -20.70 21.20 0.59
N GLN A 145 -21.36 21.30 -0.57
CA GLN A 145 -21.44 22.54 -1.32
C GLN A 145 -22.03 23.59 -0.37
N SER A 146 -21.16 24.25 0.38
CA SER A 146 -21.49 25.39 1.20
C SER A 146 -21.71 26.47 0.17
N SER A 147 -23.00 26.69 -0.10
CA SER A 147 -23.59 27.90 -0.65
C SER A 147 -22.57 29.03 -0.86
N GLN A 148 -22.41 29.40 -2.13
CA GLN A 148 -21.64 30.54 -2.62
C GLN A 148 -21.57 31.70 -1.60
N SER A 149 -20.45 31.80 -0.86
CA SER A 149 -20.12 33.04 -0.17
C SER A 149 -19.13 33.83 -1.01
N LYS A 150 -19.65 34.91 -1.60
CA LYS A 150 -18.97 35.86 -2.48
C LYS A 150 -17.60 36.28 -1.91
N LYS A 151 -16.53 36.07 -2.67
CA LYS A 151 -15.21 36.70 -2.50
C LYS A 151 -15.38 38.23 -2.46
N ARG A 152 -15.49 38.82 -1.25
CA ARG A 152 -15.39 40.26 -1.04
C ARG A 152 -13.92 40.68 -1.20
N ARG A 153 -13.59 41.19 -2.40
CA ARG A 153 -12.37 41.98 -2.67
C ARG A 153 -12.17 43.01 -1.54
N LYS A 154 -11.09 42.87 -0.77
CA LYS A 154 -10.63 43.93 0.15
C LYS A 154 -10.21 45.15 -0.69
N LYS A 155 -11.09 46.15 -0.81
CA LYS A 155 -10.73 47.46 -1.34
C LYS A 155 -9.83 48.16 -0.31
N HIS A 156 -8.56 48.36 -0.62
CA HIS A 156 -7.69 49.28 0.13
C HIS A 156 -8.24 50.71 -0.02
N VAL A 157 -8.87 51.21 1.04
CA VAL A 157 -9.30 52.61 1.12
C VAL A 157 -8.08 53.46 1.47
N LYS A 158 -7.75 54.40 0.58
CA LYS A 158 -6.75 55.45 0.82
C LYS A 158 -7.17 56.25 2.07
N LYS A 159 -6.43 56.12 3.17
CA LYS A 159 -6.60 56.95 4.37
C LYS A 159 -6.30 58.42 4.03
N ALA A 160 -7.34 59.23 3.82
CA ALA A 160 -7.20 60.68 3.75
C ALA A 160 -6.91 61.22 5.15
N ARG A 161 -5.69 61.71 5.37
CA ARG A 161 -5.28 62.48 6.56
C ARG A 161 -6.06 63.80 6.60
N ARG A 162 -7.12 63.89 7.41
CA ARG A 162 -7.74 65.17 7.77
C ARG A 162 -7.19 65.62 9.13
N LYS A 163 -6.15 66.46 9.11
CA LYS A 163 -5.64 67.17 10.30
C LYS A 163 -6.75 68.05 10.86
N ARG A 164 -7.25 67.77 12.07
CA ARG A 164 -8.10 68.69 12.84
C ARG A 164 -7.21 69.42 13.85
N LYS A 165 -7.09 70.75 13.70
CA LYS A 165 -6.48 71.64 14.69
C LYS A 165 -7.38 71.62 15.94
N ILE A 166 -6.89 71.07 17.05
CA ILE A 166 -7.53 71.21 18.36
C ILE A 166 -6.86 72.38 19.06
N LYS A 167 -7.64 73.43 19.33
CA LYS A 167 -7.29 74.53 20.23
C LYS A 167 -8.01 74.27 21.56
N SER A 168 -7.27 74.07 22.65
CA SER A 168 -7.76 74.24 24.02
C SER A 168 -6.53 74.27 24.93
N LYS A 169 -6.07 75.45 25.36
CA LYS A 169 -6.39 76.13 26.64
C LYS A 169 -6.09 75.26 27.88
N GLY A 170 -4.84 75.36 28.36
CA GLY A 170 -4.48 75.84 29.71
C GLY A 170 -4.72 74.95 30.94
N SER A 171 -3.84 75.17 31.93
CA SER A 171 -3.87 74.76 33.35
C SER A 171 -3.33 73.35 33.66
N ARG A 172 -2.35 73.11 34.54
CA ARG A 172 -1.56 73.93 35.49
C ARG A 172 -0.27 73.15 35.85
N LYS A 173 0.76 73.89 36.26
CA LYS A 173 2.03 73.41 36.85
C LYS A 173 1.81 72.84 38.27
N SER A 174 2.83 72.11 38.73
CA SER A 174 3.28 71.93 40.13
C SER A 174 2.75 72.96 41.12
#